data_AF-A0A6J1HPB4-F1
#
_entry.id   AF-A0A6J1HPB4-F1
#
_cell.length_a   1.000
_cell.length_b   1.000
_cell.length_c   1.000
_cell.angle_alpha   90.00
_cell.angle_beta   90.00
_cell.angle_gamma   90.00
#
_symmetry.space_group_name_H-M   'P 1'
#
loop_
_entity.id
_entity.type
_entity.pdbx_description
1 polymer ?
#
loop_
_entity_poly.entity_id
_entity_poly.type
_entity_poly.pdbx_seq_one_letter_code
_entity_poly.pdbx_strand_id
1 'polypeptide(L)'
;MHAIKKLTYNFLDIAFTPYRDYWREIHKICILELFSIKRVLSYKPIREQEVGLLIESISQSASCGTVVDLTEKCIAFTTKVIFRIAFGKPFKGDGFHELVSEAEALLGCYSAFEFFPVPFVGKVIDWFSGREARLEKVFN
;
A
#
# COMPACT_ATOMS: atom_id res chain seq x y z
N MET A 1 -5.67 -14.98 -11.16
CA MET A 1 -6.71 -13.96 -10.83
C MET A 1 -7.36 -14.01 -9.43
N HIS A 2 -7.38 -15.12 -8.65
CA HIS A 2 -8.09 -15.15 -7.34
C HIS A 2 -7.49 -14.19 -6.30
N ALA A 3 -6.16 -14.17 -6.15
CA ALA A 3 -5.46 -13.26 -5.23
C ALA A 3 -5.73 -11.78 -5.55
N ILE A 4 -5.62 -11.40 -6.83
CA ILE A 4 -5.93 -10.05 -7.31
C ILE A 4 -7.38 -9.71 -6.95
N LYS A 5 -8.36 -10.56 -7.31
CA LYS A 5 -9.77 -10.32 -6.97
C LYS A 5 -10.01 -10.18 -5.47
N LYS A 6 -9.32 -10.93 -4.62
CA LYS A 6 -9.46 -10.80 -3.17
C LYS A 6 -8.91 -9.46 -2.68
N LEU A 7 -7.71 -9.08 -3.15
CA LEU A 7 -7.03 -7.82 -2.79
C LEU A 7 -7.74 -6.57 -3.30
N THR A 8 -8.32 -6.63 -4.49
CA THR A 8 -9.03 -5.53 -5.14
C THR A 8 -10.51 -5.46 -4.77
N TYR A 9 -10.97 -6.29 -3.82
CA TYR A 9 -12.39 -6.42 -3.48
C TYR A 9 -13.26 -6.65 -4.71
N ASN A 10 -12.85 -7.60 -5.55
CA ASN A 10 -13.45 -7.93 -6.84
C ASN A 10 -13.48 -6.73 -7.81
N PHE A 11 -12.34 -6.03 -7.93
CA PHE A 11 -12.17 -4.84 -8.77
C PHE A 11 -13.09 -3.68 -8.38
N LEU A 12 -13.34 -3.52 -7.08
CA LEU A 12 -14.03 -2.36 -6.52
C LEU A 12 -13.04 -1.33 -5.93
N ASP A 13 -11.75 -1.61 -5.92
CA ASP A 13 -10.73 -0.62 -5.59
C ASP A 13 -10.53 0.40 -6.72
N ILE A 14 -9.93 1.56 -6.40
CA ILE A 14 -9.71 2.64 -7.38
C ILE A 14 -8.56 2.38 -8.37
N ALA A 15 -7.58 1.54 -8.01
CA ALA A 15 -6.36 1.34 -8.79
C ALA A 15 -6.51 0.28 -9.88
N PHE A 16 -7.29 -0.77 -9.63
CA PHE A 16 -7.46 -1.92 -10.54
C PHE A 16 -8.87 -2.05 -11.12
N THR A 17 -9.86 -1.25 -10.70
CA THR A 17 -11.18 -1.26 -11.34
C THR A 17 -11.09 -0.83 -12.82
N PRO A 18 -11.84 -1.48 -13.73
CA PRO A 18 -11.93 -1.03 -15.11
C PRO A 18 -12.61 0.34 -15.20
N TYR A 19 -12.26 1.12 -16.22
CA TYR A 19 -12.84 2.44 -16.48
C TYR A 19 -14.34 2.31 -16.83
N ARG A 20 -15.20 2.62 -15.86
CA ARG A 20 -16.68 2.57 -15.94
C ARG A 20 -17.28 3.70 -15.08
N ASP A 21 -18.61 3.79 -15.03
CA ASP A 21 -19.32 4.74 -14.15
C ASP A 21 -18.83 4.69 -12.71
N TYR A 22 -18.69 3.48 -12.16
CA TYR A 22 -18.16 3.27 -10.81
C TYR A 22 -16.80 3.93 -10.58
N TRP A 23 -15.83 3.69 -11.47
CA TRP A 23 -14.50 4.31 -11.36
C TRP A 23 -14.61 5.84 -11.41
N ARG A 24 -15.44 6.40 -12.30
CA ARG A 24 -15.63 7.85 -12.42
C ARG A 24 -16.19 8.44 -11.12
N GLU A 25 -17.16 7.76 -10.50
CA GLU A 25 -17.77 8.18 -9.24
C GLU A 25 -16.77 8.16 -8.09
N ILE A 26 -16.09 7.04 -7.86
CA ILE A 26 -15.08 6.91 -6.79
C ILE A 26 -13.91 7.85 -7.01
N HIS A 27 -13.41 7.97 -8.24
CA HIS A 27 -12.31 8.88 -8.57
C HIS A 27 -12.70 10.34 -8.33
N LYS A 28 -13.94 10.74 -8.67
CA LYS A 28 -14.46 12.08 -8.37
C LYS A 28 -14.50 12.33 -6.85
N ILE A 29 -14.96 11.36 -6.06
CA ILE A 29 -14.99 11.47 -4.60
C ILE A 29 -13.56 11.64 -4.06
N CYS A 30 -12.60 10.80 -4.48
CA CYS A 30 -11.20 10.91 -4.06
C CYS A 30 -10.61 12.28 -4.39
N ILE A 31 -10.85 12.81 -5.60
CA ILE A 31 -10.35 14.14 -5.98
C ILE A 31 -10.98 15.24 -5.12
N LEU A 32 -12.28 15.21 -4.89
CA LEU A 32 -12.95 16.30 -4.16
C LEU A 32 -12.63 16.28 -2.66
N GLU A 33 -12.63 15.10 -2.06
CA GLU A 33 -12.54 14.95 -0.61
C GLU A 33 -11.12 14.75 -0.08
N LEU A 34 -10.22 14.14 -0.86
CA LEU A 34 -8.85 13.86 -0.43
C LEU A 34 -7.82 14.73 -1.15
N PHE A 35 -7.94 14.85 -2.47
CA PHE A 35 -6.89 15.48 -3.30
C PHE A 35 -7.24 16.89 -3.78
N SER A 36 -8.30 17.52 -3.28
CA SER A 36 -8.64 18.89 -3.65
C SER A 36 -7.59 19.85 -3.11
N ILE A 37 -7.34 20.95 -3.82
CA ILE A 37 -6.33 21.94 -3.41
C ILE A 37 -6.53 22.39 -1.96
N LYS A 38 -7.78 22.66 -1.56
CA LYS A 38 -8.13 23.03 -0.19
C LYS A 38 -7.72 21.95 0.82
N ARG A 39 -8.01 20.67 0.53
CA ARG A 39 -7.65 19.54 1.39
C ARG A 39 -6.14 19.31 1.44
N VAL A 40 -5.46 19.31 0.30
CA VAL A 40 -4.00 19.16 0.21
C VAL A 40 -3.27 20.24 1.00
N LEU A 41 -3.75 21.49 0.96
CA LEU A 41 -3.22 22.59 1.77
C LEU A 41 -3.53 22.41 3.26
N SER A 42 -4.70 21.89 3.62
CA SER A 42 -5.03 21.58 5.02
C SER A 42 -4.12 20.51 5.64
N TYR A 43 -3.53 19.62 4.83
CA TYR A 43 -2.56 18.62 5.29
C TYR A 43 -1.12 19.14 5.39
N LYS A 44 -0.87 20.41 5.02
CA LYS A 44 0.46 21.02 5.07
C LYS A 44 1.12 20.93 6.47
N PRO A 45 0.43 21.24 7.58
CA PRO A 45 1.03 21.16 8.91
C PRO A 45 1.48 19.75 9.30
N ILE A 46 0.75 18.72 8.84
CA ILE A 46 1.13 17.32 9.05
C ILE A 46 2.45 17.03 8.35
N ARG A 47 2.57 17.43 7.07
CA ARG A 47 3.80 17.22 6.30
C ARG A 47 4.98 17.98 6.89
N GLU A 48 4.79 19.24 7.27
CA GLU A 48 5.86 20.05 7.89
C GLU A 48 6.36 19.43 9.19
N GLN A 49 5.44 18.94 10.04
CA GLN A 49 5.80 18.26 11.28
C GLN A 49 6.58 16.97 11.01
N GLU A 50 6.09 16.09 10.13
CA GLU A 50 6.75 14.82 9.83
C GLU A 50 8.11 15.02 9.13
N VAL A 51 8.26 16.06 8.29
CA VAL A 51 9.54 16.42 7.68
C VAL A 51 10.53 16.92 8.73
N GLY A 52 10.08 17.73 9.70
CA GLY A 52 10.93 18.17 10.82
C GLY A 52 11.51 17.00 11.60
N LEU A 53 10.66 16.01 11.95
CA LEU A 53 11.08 14.78 12.63
C LEU A 53 12.05 13.93 11.80
N LEU A 54 11.83 13.86 10.48
CA LEU A 54 12.72 13.15 9.57
C LEU A 54 14.11 13.80 9.53
N ILE A 55 14.17 15.13 9.40
CA ILE A 55 15.43 15.90 9.39
C ILE A 55 16.16 15.70 10.71
N GLU A 56 15.47 15.86 11.85
CA GLU A 56 16.06 15.66 13.17
C GLU A 56 16.68 14.27 13.32
N SER A 57 15.95 13.22 12.90
CA SER A 57 16.46 11.84 12.95
C SER A 57 17.70 11.63 12.08
N ILE A 58 17.74 12.23 10.88
CA ILE A 58 18.90 12.16 9.99
C ILE A 58 20.08 12.94 10.60
N SER A 59 19.84 14.14 11.13
CA SER A 59 20.87 14.95 11.77
C SER A 59 21.51 14.25 12.96
N GLN A 60 20.71 13.61 13.83
CA GLN A 60 21.21 12.81 14.95
C GLN A 60 22.09 11.66 14.46
N SER A 61 21.63 10.94 13.43
CA SER A 61 22.40 9.84 12.82
C SER A 61 23.73 10.32 12.23
N ALA A 62 23.72 11.48 11.56
CA ALA A 62 24.92 12.11 11.02
C ALA A 62 25.90 12.53 12.12
N SER A 63 25.41 13.11 13.23
CA SER A 63 26.25 13.46 14.39
C SER A 63 26.90 12.24 15.04
N CYS A 64 26.24 11.08 15.02
CA CYS A 64 26.80 9.83 15.51
C CYS A 64 27.67 9.09 14.47
N GLY A 65 27.82 9.62 13.26
CA GLY A 65 28.56 8.97 12.17
C GLY A 65 27.93 7.66 11.68
N THR A 66 26.65 7.44 11.96
CA THR A 66 25.94 6.20 11.59
C THR A 66 25.43 6.27 10.16
N VAL A 67 25.54 5.16 9.42
CA VAL A 67 24.96 5.02 8.08
C VAL A 67 23.44 5.05 8.19
N VAL A 68 22.79 5.85 7.32
CA VAL A 68 21.33 6.01 7.29
C VAL A 68 20.77 5.34 6.05
N ASP A 69 19.84 4.41 6.24
CA ASP A 69 18.99 3.93 5.14
C ASP A 69 17.88 4.95 4.86
N LEU A 70 18.04 5.70 3.76
CA LEU A 70 17.05 6.70 3.34
C LEU A 70 15.75 6.06 2.82
N THR A 71 15.80 4.84 2.31
CA THR A 71 14.62 4.13 1.80
C THR A 71 13.69 3.80 2.96
N GLU A 72 14.23 3.21 4.03
CA GLU A 72 13.50 2.93 5.26
C GLU A 72 12.90 4.22 5.87
N LYS A 73 13.70 5.29 5.96
CA LYS A 73 13.24 6.58 6.49
C LYS A 73 12.12 7.19 5.66
N CYS A 74 12.21 7.15 4.33
CA CYS A 74 11.18 7.65 3.41
C CYS A 74 9.88 6.83 3.49
N ILE A 75 9.98 5.51 3.60
CA ILE A 75 8.81 4.64 3.78
C ILE A 75 8.12 4.93 5.12
N ALA A 76 8.88 5.05 6.20
CA ALA A 76 8.35 5.38 7.52
C ALA A 76 7.68 6.77 7.52
N PHE A 77 8.30 7.77 6.89
CA PHE A 77 7.73 9.11 6.72
C PHE A 77 6.40 9.05 5.95
N THR A 78 6.38 8.38 4.80
CA THR A 78 5.19 8.28 3.95
C THR A 78 4.05 7.57 4.68
N THR A 79 4.36 6.50 5.40
CA THR A 79 3.40 5.76 6.24
C THR A 79 2.80 6.68 7.30
N LYS A 80 3.62 7.42 8.06
CA LYS A 80 3.13 8.35 9.09
C LYS A 80 2.20 9.41 8.49
N VAL A 81 2.60 10.02 7.38
CA VAL A 81 1.79 11.04 6.69
C VAL A 81 0.45 10.47 6.22
N ILE A 82 0.46 9.31 5.54
CA ILE A 82 -0.75 8.66 5.05
C ILE A 82 -1.69 8.33 6.21
N PHE A 83 -1.19 7.73 7.28
CA PHE A 83 -2.03 7.33 8.41
C PHE A 83 -2.62 8.53 9.16
N ARG A 84 -1.86 9.61 9.31
CA ARG A 84 -2.37 10.84 9.92
C ARG A 84 -3.43 11.51 9.05
N ILE A 85 -3.28 11.49 7.73
CA ILE A 85 -4.28 12.05 6.81
C ILE A 85 -5.53 11.18 6.77
N ALA A 86 -5.38 9.85 6.61
CA ALA A 86 -6.49 8.92 6.42
C ALA A 86 -7.25 8.59 7.72
N PHE A 87 -6.53 8.45 8.83
CA PHE A 87 -7.09 7.96 10.10
C PHE A 87 -6.96 8.95 11.27
N GLY A 88 -6.35 10.12 11.06
CA GLY A 88 -6.15 11.14 12.10
C GLY A 88 -5.12 10.78 13.17
N LYS A 89 -4.44 9.64 13.06
CA LYS A 89 -3.49 9.13 14.06
C LYS A 89 -2.28 8.48 13.38
N PRO A 90 -1.09 8.53 14.00
CA PRO A 90 0.07 7.81 13.47
C PRO A 90 -0.16 6.29 13.51
N PHE A 91 0.43 5.58 12.55
CA PHE A 91 0.49 4.12 12.60
C PHE A 91 1.34 3.69 13.80
N LYS A 92 0.84 2.71 14.56
CA LYS A 92 1.51 2.16 15.75
C LYS A 92 1.97 0.70 15.58
N GLY A 93 1.63 0.07 14.47
CA GLY A 93 2.10 -1.28 14.17
C GLY A 93 3.51 -1.27 13.60
N ASP A 94 4.16 -2.41 13.66
CA ASP A 94 5.24 -2.80 12.77
C ASP A 94 4.66 -3.41 11.48
N GLY A 95 5.48 -3.66 10.48
CA GLY A 95 5.06 -4.51 9.36
C GLY A 95 4.28 -3.84 8.24
N PHE A 96 3.98 -2.53 8.27
CA PHE A 96 3.16 -1.92 7.20
C PHE A 96 3.85 -1.97 5.84
N HIS A 97 5.17 -1.75 5.81
CA HIS A 97 5.91 -1.83 4.57
C HIS A 97 5.96 -3.26 4.03
N GLU A 98 6.17 -4.23 4.92
CA GLU A 98 6.17 -5.65 4.62
C GLU A 98 4.81 -6.11 4.09
N LEU A 99 3.72 -5.62 4.69
CA LEU A 99 2.35 -5.89 4.25
C LEU A 99 2.11 -5.32 2.85
N VAL A 100 2.53 -4.07 2.60
CA VAL A 100 2.40 -3.44 1.28
C VAL A 100 3.27 -4.18 0.25
N SER A 101 4.50 -4.52 0.59
CA SER A 101 5.40 -5.28 -0.29
C SER A 101 4.87 -6.68 -0.60
N GLU A 102 4.27 -7.36 0.38
CA GLU A 102 3.64 -8.65 0.17
C GLU A 102 2.39 -8.53 -0.71
N ALA A 103 1.58 -7.49 -0.50
CA ALA A 103 0.43 -7.18 -1.35
C ALA A 103 0.87 -6.88 -2.81
N GLU A 104 1.91 -6.08 -3.00
CA GLU A 104 2.51 -5.79 -4.32
C GLU A 104 3.04 -7.05 -4.99
N ALA A 105 3.75 -7.93 -4.25
CA ALA A 105 4.23 -9.20 -4.78
C ALA A 105 3.07 -10.10 -5.22
N LEU A 106 1.97 -10.15 -4.45
CA LEU A 106 0.77 -10.90 -4.80
C LEU A 106 0.03 -10.32 -6.01
N LEU A 107 0.07 -8.99 -6.21
CA LEU A 107 -0.49 -8.30 -7.38
C LEU A 107 0.36 -8.50 -8.64
N GLY A 108 1.69 -8.44 -8.50
CA GLY A 108 2.65 -8.63 -9.60
C GLY A 108 2.80 -10.10 -10.04
N CYS A 109 2.39 -11.04 -9.20
CA CYS A 109 2.35 -12.46 -9.55
C CYS A 109 1.12 -12.78 -10.41
N TYR A 110 1.32 -12.79 -11.73
CA TYR A 110 0.42 -13.51 -12.64
C TYR A 110 0.24 -14.96 -12.13
N SER A 111 -1.01 -15.41 -11.97
CA SER A 111 -1.30 -16.76 -11.45
C SER A 111 -1.03 -17.79 -12.54
N ALA A 112 -0.43 -18.94 -12.21
CA ALA A 112 -0.14 -20.02 -13.17
C ALA A 112 -1.41 -20.57 -13.86
N PHE A 113 -2.59 -20.30 -13.29
CA PHE A 113 -3.89 -20.54 -13.92
C PHE A 113 -4.08 -19.78 -15.25
N GLU A 114 -3.35 -18.68 -15.46
CA GLU A 114 -3.42 -17.87 -16.68
C GLU A 114 -2.59 -18.47 -17.82
N PHE A 115 -1.69 -19.43 -17.52
CA PHE A 115 -0.84 -20.09 -18.53
C PHE A 115 -1.32 -21.50 -18.90
N PHE A 116 -2.03 -22.20 -17.99
CA PHE A 116 -2.45 -23.58 -18.20
C PHE A 116 -3.96 -23.69 -18.41
N PRO A 117 -4.44 -24.21 -19.55
CA PRO A 117 -5.86 -24.35 -19.87
C PRO A 117 -6.60 -25.42 -19.03
N VAL A 118 -5.97 -25.96 -17.98
CA VAL A 118 -6.49 -27.05 -17.15
C VAL A 118 -6.72 -26.54 -15.71
N PRO A 119 -7.97 -26.29 -15.28
CA PRO A 119 -8.29 -25.63 -14.01
C PRO A 119 -7.76 -26.34 -12.77
N PHE A 120 -7.61 -27.65 -12.83
CA PHE A 120 -7.14 -28.50 -11.74
C PHE A 120 -5.63 -28.33 -11.49
N VAL A 121 -4.82 -28.17 -12.55
CA VAL A 121 -3.36 -28.03 -12.44
C VAL A 121 -2.98 -26.68 -11.85
N GLY A 122 -3.67 -25.60 -12.27
CA GLY A 122 -3.47 -24.27 -11.68
C GLY A 122 -3.79 -24.23 -10.17
N LYS A 123 -4.84 -24.94 -9.74
CA LYS A 123 -5.24 -25.01 -8.32
C LYS A 123 -4.24 -25.77 -7.45
N VAL A 124 -3.64 -26.84 -7.98
CA VAL A 124 -2.60 -27.61 -7.29
C VAL A 124 -1.30 -26.81 -7.18
N ILE A 125 -0.90 -26.09 -8.23
CA ILE A 125 0.29 -25.22 -8.22
C ILE A 125 0.14 -24.05 -7.25
N ASP A 126 -1.03 -23.38 -7.21
CA ASP A 126 -1.29 -22.29 -6.25
C ASP A 126 -1.31 -22.80 -4.79
N TRP A 127 -1.77 -24.04 -4.56
CA TRP A 127 -1.68 -24.71 -3.25
C TRP A 127 -0.23 -25.04 -2.86
N PHE A 128 0.57 -25.64 -3.76
CA PHE A 128 1.98 -25.95 -3.50
C PHE A 128 2.87 -24.71 -3.35
N SER A 129 2.52 -23.60 -4.02
CA SER A 129 3.30 -22.37 -3.99
C SER A 129 3.04 -21.51 -2.74
N GLY A 130 2.17 -21.95 -1.82
CA GLY A 130 1.88 -21.27 -0.55
C GLY A 130 1.21 -19.90 -0.71
N ARG A 131 0.75 -19.55 -1.92
CA ARG A 131 0.19 -18.23 -2.25
C ARG A 131 -1.12 -17.98 -1.51
N GLU A 132 -1.93 -19.01 -1.34
CA GLU A 132 -3.22 -18.91 -0.63
C GLU A 132 -3.01 -18.64 0.87
N ALA A 133 -2.05 -19.31 1.50
CA ALA A 133 -1.66 -19.04 2.89
C ALA A 133 -1.07 -17.63 3.08
N ARG A 134 -0.24 -17.17 2.14
CA ARG A 134 0.30 -15.79 2.14
C ARG A 134 -0.80 -14.75 1.96
N LEU A 135 -1.74 -14.99 1.06
CA LEU A 135 -2.91 -14.14 0.87
C LEU A 135 -3.76 -14.09 2.14
N GLU A 136 -4.04 -15.23 2.77
CA GLU A 136 -4.79 -15.24 4.04
C GLU A 136 -4.08 -14.50 5.18
N LYS A 137 -2.75 -14.53 5.22
CA LYS A 137 -1.96 -13.74 6.19
C LYS A 137 -2.09 -12.22 5.98
N VAL A 138 -2.33 -11.75 4.76
CA VAL A 138 -2.57 -10.32 4.50
C VAL A 138 -3.95 -9.86 5.01
N PHE A 139 -4.91 -10.77 5.08
CA PHE A 139 -6.31 -10.48 5.45
C PHE A 139 -6.68 -10.83 6.90
N ASN A 140 -5.81 -11.52 7.64
CA ASN A 140 -5.98 -11.90 9.06
C ASN A 140 -4.94 -11.19 9.93
#